data_AF-A0AAJ0CTA6-F1
#
_entry.id   AF-A0AAJ0CTA6-F1
#
_cell.length_a   1.000
_cell.length_b   1.000
_cell.length_c   1.000
_cell.angle_alpha   90.00
_cell.angle_beta   90.00
_cell.angle_gamma   90.00
#
_symmetry.space_group_name_H-M   'P 1'
#
loop_
_entity.id
_entity.type
_entity.pdbx_description
1 polymer ?
#
loop_
_entity_poly.entity_id
_entity_poly.type
_entity_poly.pdbx_seq_one_letter_code
_entity_poly.pdbx_strand_id
1 'polypeptide(L)' 'MSITNSLYGALFRKNYAMLAAVFGAGFAFEVGFNNGVNKWWDNHNRGRQWKDIRAKYIEGGDEDEE' A
#
# COMPACT_ATOMS: atom_id res chain seq x y z
N MET A 1 4.81 -32.01 12.87
CA MET A 1 5.42 -30.71 13.28
C MET A 1 4.42 -29.61 13.01
N SER A 2 4.28 -28.65 13.93
CA SER A 2 3.45 -27.45 13.70
C SER A 2 4.15 -26.50 12.72
N ILE A 3 3.37 -25.80 11.88
CA ILE A 3 3.86 -24.76 10.97
C ILE A 3 4.69 -23.70 11.71
N THR A 4 4.29 -23.37 12.94
CA THR A 4 5.03 -22.43 13.80
C THR A 4 6.44 -22.93 14.11
N ASN A 5 6.60 -24.22 14.41
CA ASN A 5 7.93 -24.80 14.68
C ASN A 5 8.79 -24.82 13.41
N SER A 6 8.19 -25.09 12.25
CA SER A 6 8.87 -25.06 10.96
C SER A 6 9.33 -23.64 10.60
N LEU A 7 8.46 -22.64 10.75
CA LEU A 7 8.81 -21.23 10.52
C LEU A 7 9.88 -20.75 11.50
N TYR A 8 9.75 -21.10 12.78
CA TYR A 8 10.73 -20.73 13.79
C TYR A 8 12.11 -21.30 13.46
N GLY A 9 12.17 -22.59 13.13
CA GLY A 9 13.42 -23.25 12.74
C GLY A 9 14.05 -22.65 11.48
N ALA A 10 13.24 -22.33 10.47
CA ALA A 10 13.71 -21.85 9.18
C ALA A 10 14.12 -20.36 9.19
N LEU A 11 13.32 -19.50 9.83
CA LEU A 11 13.45 -18.04 9.70
C LEU A 11 13.88 -17.35 10.99
N PHE A 12 13.47 -17.85 12.17
CA PHE A 12 13.62 -17.10 13.42
C PHE A 12 14.67 -17.64 14.40
N ARG A 13 15.23 -18.84 14.16
CA ARG A 13 16.23 -19.45 15.06
C ARG A 13 17.64 -18.84 14.95
N LYS A 14 17.97 -18.20 13.81
CA LYS A 14 19.29 -17.61 13.56
C LYS A 14 19.15 -16.10 13.34
N ASN A 15 19.92 -15.30 14.06
CA ASN A 15 19.80 -13.82 14.05
C ASN A 15 19.88 -13.23 12.63
N TYR A 16 20.84 -13.66 11.81
CA TYR A 16 20.98 -13.14 10.45
C TYR A 16 19.78 -13.50 9.55
N ALA A 17 19.26 -14.75 9.67
CA ALA A 17 18.11 -15.21 8.92
C ALA A 17 16.83 -14.47 9.36
N MET A 18 16.70 -14.22 10.66
CA MET A 18 15.61 -13.43 11.23
C MET A 18 15.65 -12.00 10.69
N LEU A 19 16.81 -11.35 10.68
CA LEU A 19 16.95 -9.99 10.15
C LEU A 19 16.58 -9.92 8.66
N ALA A 20 17.08 -10.87 7.85
CA ALA A 20 16.73 -10.96 6.44
C ALA A 20 15.22 -11.19 6.23
N ALA A 21 14.61 -12.08 7.02
CA ALA A 21 13.18 -12.37 6.93
C ALA A 21 12.32 -11.17 7.33
N VAL A 22 12.65 -10.47 8.42
CA VAL A 22 11.89 -9.31 8.90
C VAL A 22 12.02 -8.14 7.93
N PHE A 23 13.21 -7.83 7.44
CA PHE A 23 13.38 -6.73 6.46
C PHE A 23 12.77 -7.07 5.11
N GLY A 24 12.95 -8.30 4.61
CA GLY A 24 12.31 -8.74 3.37
C GLY A 24 10.78 -8.71 3.46
N ALA A 25 10.22 -9.19 4.58
CA ALA A 25 8.79 -9.11 4.84
C ALA A 25 8.30 -7.66 4.95
N GLY A 26 9.05 -6.79 5.64
CA GLY A 26 8.73 -5.37 5.76
C GLY A 26 8.62 -4.68 4.40
N PHE A 27 9.62 -4.88 3.52
CA PHE A 27 9.60 -4.32 2.17
C PHE A 27 8.43 -4.86 1.33
N ALA A 28 8.24 -6.18 1.31
CA ALA A 28 7.15 -6.80 0.55
C ALA A 28 5.77 -6.35 1.08
N PHE A 29 5.63 -6.24 2.40
CA PHE A 29 4.42 -5.76 3.04
C PHE A 29 4.14 -4.30 2.68
N GLU A 30 5.13 -3.41 2.76
CA GLU A 30 4.98 -1.99 2.42
C GLU A 30 4.41 -1.81 1.00
N VAL A 31 5.01 -2.47 0.01
CA VAL A 31 4.57 -2.39 -1.39
C VAL A 31 3.14 -2.92 -1.56
N GLY A 32 2.85 -4.10 -1.00
CA GLY A 32 1.53 -4.72 -1.12
C GLY A 32 0.44 -3.93 -0.39
N PHE A 33 0.74 -3.51 0.85
CA PHE A 33 -0.18 -2.80 1.72
C PHE A 33 -0.51 -1.42 1.17
N ASN A 34 0.50 -0.62 0.79
CA ASN A 34 0.26 0.71 0.23
C ASN A 34 -0.60 0.65 -1.03
N ASN A 35 -0.27 -0.25 -1.97
CA ASN A 35 -1.06 -0.40 -3.20
C ASN A 35 -2.49 -0.89 -2.92
N GLY A 36 -2.65 -1.88 -2.04
CA GLY A 36 -3.95 -2.43 -1.70
C GLY A 36 -4.85 -1.43 -0.99
N VAL A 37 -4.33 -0.76 0.04
CA VAL A 37 -5.07 0.21 0.85
C VAL A 37 -5.38 1.46 0.05
N ASN A 38 -4.44 1.99 -0.74
CA ASN A 38 -4.72 3.12 -1.63
C ASN A 38 -5.83 2.78 -2.63
N LYS A 39 -5.77 1.61 -3.27
CA LYS A 39 -6.82 1.19 -4.21
C LYS A 39 -8.19 1.06 -3.54
N TRP A 40 -8.22 0.49 -2.33
CA TRP A 40 -9.45 0.40 -1.55
C TRP A 40 -10.01 1.79 -1.20
N TRP A 41 -9.13 2.68 -0.71
CA TRP A 41 -9.48 4.04 -0.35
C TRP A 41 -10.01 4.83 -1.54
N ASP A 42 -9.34 4.72 -2.67
CA ASP A 42 -9.69 5.37 -3.93
C ASP A 42 -11.08 4.95 -4.40
N ASN A 43 -11.36 3.64 -4.33
CA ASN A 43 -12.65 3.10 -4.72
C ASN A 43 -13.76 3.54 -3.76
N HIS A 44 -13.48 3.56 -2.45
CA HIS A 44 -14.45 3.97 -1.45
C HIS A 44 -14.79 5.47 -1.53
N ASN A 45 -13.82 6.32 -1.91
CA ASN A 45 -13.98 7.77 -1.98
C ASN A 45 -14.14 8.31 -3.42
N ARG A 46 -14.46 7.43 -4.37
CA ARG A 46 -14.59 7.79 -5.79
C ARG A 46 -15.57 8.95 -5.99
N GLY A 47 -15.16 9.94 -6.78
CA GLY A 47 -15.95 11.13 -7.07
C GLY A 47 -15.84 12.24 -6.03
N ARG A 48 -15.11 12.01 -4.93
CA ARG A 48 -14.86 13.00 -3.88
C ARG A 48 -13.39 13.42 -3.78
N GLN A 49 -12.49 12.65 -4.39
CA GLN A 49 -11.06 12.94 -4.32
C GLN A 49 -10.69 14.04 -5.31
N TRP A 50 -9.68 14.83 -4.96
CA TRP A 50 -9.17 15.87 -5.86
C TRP A 50 -8.85 15.33 -7.26
N LYS A 51 -8.21 14.17 -7.37
CA LYS A 51 -7.91 13.53 -8.67
C LYS A 51 -9.16 13.21 -9.51
N ASP A 52 -10.33 13.03 -8.88
CA ASP A 52 -11.59 12.75 -9.57
C ASP A 52 -12.30 14.04 -10.01
N ILE A 53 -12.12 15.14 -9.27
CA ILE A 53 -12.88 16.40 -9.48
C ILE A 53 -12.05 17.54 -10.07
N ARG A 54 -10.71 17.44 -10.09
CA ARG A 54 -9.80 18.52 -10.48
C ARG A 54 -10.05 19.09 -11.87
N ALA A 55 -10.46 18.25 -12.83
CA ALA A 55 -10.68 18.68 -14.21
C ALA A 55 -11.72 19.82 -14.26
N LYS A 56 -12.77 19.73 -13.44
CA LYS A 56 -13.82 20.76 -13.36
C LYS A 56 -13.32 22.14 -12.95
N TYR A 57 -12.23 22.21 -12.19
CA TYR A 57 -11.72 23.47 -11.63
C TYR A 57 -10.50 24.01 -12.37
N ILE A 58 -9.77 23.13 -13.09
CA ILE A 58 -8.60 23.53 -13.87
C ILE A 58 -9.01 23.87 -15.31
N GLU A 59 -9.97 23.15 -15.89
CA GLU A 59 -10.45 23.40 -17.25
C GLU A 59 -11.68 24.32 -17.25
N GLY A 60 -12.56 24.20 -16.26
CA GLY A 60 -13.75 25.07 -16.13
C GLY A 60 -13.49 26.46 -15.53
N GLY A 61 -12.28 26.71 -15.02
CA GLY A 61 -11.91 28.04 -14.51
C GLY A 61 -11.70 29.08 -15.63
N ASP A 62 -11.42 28.61 -16.85
CA ASP A 62 -11.19 29.49 -18.01
C ASP A 62 -12.51 29.84 -18.73
N GLU A 63 -13.59 29.05 -18.57
CA GLU A 63 -14.90 29.29 -19.21
C GLU A 63 -15.83 30.20 -18.38
N ASP A 64 -15.60 30.34 -17.08
CA ASP A 64 -16.40 31.21 -16.18
C ASP A 64 -15.84 32.66 -16.08
N GLU A 65 -14.72 32.97 -16.76
CA GLU A 65 -14.13 34.33 -16.86
C GLU A 65 -14.45 35.07 -18.19
N GLU A 66 -15.28 34.50 -19.09
CA GLU A 66 -15.90 35.20 -20.25
C GLU A 66 -17.40 35.48 -20.03
#